data_AF-A0A0V0Q7B8-F1
#
_entry.id   AF-A0A0V0Q7B8-F1
#
_cell.length_a   1.000
_cell.length_b   1.000
_cell.length_c   1.000
_cell.angle_alpha   90.00
_cell.angle_beta   90.00
_cell.angle_gamma   90.00
#
_symmetry.space_group_name_H-M   'P 1'
#
loop_
_entity.id
_entity.type
_entity.pdbx_description
1 polymer ?
#
loop_
_entity_poly.entity_id
_entity_poly.type
_entity_poly.pdbx_seq_one_letter_code
_entity_poly.pdbx_strand_id
1 'polypeptide(L)'
;MSQTDNKQIDKANFQQEEYQNIEQQQDGQINYKQENDQKDGKNPMNIKIPKINDIKQQQQISKNENNIDISFRNITYKVEIEKKNQKTGKPEKQNRVILDNLSGVCKAGEITAIMGASGAGKTSLLNILCKRIVNGNKIKLEGKIQANYFQYHYDNFNDFASYIMQDDRLIDTLTVKETLMFAAKLKIQGEKQQQEVVNHIIRYLKLDKCQDNIIGGRTIKGISGGERKRVSIAIELVNDPQVMFLDEPTSGLDSFTAFLVINQLKQMAREHNRTIVFTIHQPSSDIWTLFDRFMLLVRGKFIYQGNGGQSVIDHFSKLNLHCPIDSNPADFLMSICHKENKANVENYPKYFENYDRNLKHLLRARAGQTIILSILISLLYYQLPDGQDDPNNIQQIQDFAGFLFIQTVVFVMMSMLPVILTFPQERGVFLKEENSKMYTIGAYFVGRTIIEIPFLIVFPIIQSIIQFYMVGLTQTAGIFFKYLLANIFIGFCGNSMGILIGSLFSDPKIASAMMPLIMLPLMQFSGLFGNRNDMWDGLSWIEYLSPFKYGFDAQMHNEFQESYFQPNPIEAFDLNIGYWWSCILLVLMFILYRFISFVSMNLLKSRLQ
;
A
#
# COMPACT_ATOMS: atom_id res chain seq x y z
N MET A 1 25.02 40.02 54.61
CA MET A 1 25.41 38.66 54.20
C MET A 1 24.79 38.40 52.83
N SER A 2 25.34 38.89 51.72
CA SER A 2 26.63 38.60 51.06
C SER A 2 26.67 37.24 50.35
N GLN A 3 26.99 37.31 49.04
CA GLN A 3 27.47 36.25 48.13
C GLN A 3 26.35 35.37 47.56
N THR A 4 26.05 35.38 46.25
CA THR A 4 26.98 35.24 45.13
C THR A 4 26.34 35.73 43.81
N ASP A 5 26.71 36.94 43.40
CA ASP A 5 26.82 37.32 41.99
C ASP A 5 28.21 36.88 41.50
N ASN A 6 28.25 36.06 40.45
CA ASN A 6 29.37 35.88 39.50
C ASN A 6 29.25 34.52 38.81
N LYS A 7 28.49 34.45 37.72
CA LYS A 7 28.60 33.36 36.72
C LYS A 7 28.05 33.75 35.35
N GLN A 8 28.30 34.99 34.93
CA GLN A 8 27.81 35.53 33.66
C GLN A 8 28.90 36.14 32.75
N ILE A 9 30.18 35.82 32.96
CA ILE A 9 31.28 36.44 32.18
C ILE A 9 32.15 35.43 31.37
N ASP A 10 32.09 34.12 31.59
CA ASP A 10 33.03 33.16 30.95
C ASP A 10 32.49 32.34 29.76
N LYS A 11 31.60 32.90 28.92
CA LYS A 11 31.17 32.22 27.67
C LYS A 11 31.38 33.01 26.37
N ALA A 12 31.97 34.20 26.45
CA ALA A 12 32.24 35.03 25.28
C ALA A 12 33.67 34.87 24.70
N ASN A 13 34.60 34.21 25.41
CA ASN A 13 36.02 34.14 25.01
C ASN A 13 36.46 32.78 24.42
N PHE A 14 35.52 31.89 24.08
CA PHE A 14 35.84 30.58 23.49
C PHE A 14 35.45 30.44 22.00
N GLN A 15 35.01 31.53 21.35
CA GLN A 15 34.61 31.54 19.93
C GLN A 15 35.48 32.45 19.04
N GLN A 16 36.57 33.04 19.56
CA GLN A 16 37.44 33.93 18.78
C GLN A 16 38.82 33.34 18.43
N GLU A 17 39.21 32.18 18.96
CA GLU A 17 40.54 31.58 18.69
C GLU A 17 40.58 30.55 17.56
N GLU A 18 39.45 30.09 17.00
CA GLU A 18 39.44 29.15 15.87
C GLU A 18 39.34 29.81 14.47
N TYR A 19 39.12 31.13 14.40
CA TYR A 19 38.97 31.85 13.12
C TYR A 19 40.27 32.49 12.59
N GLN A 20 41.41 32.37 13.28
CA GLN A 20 42.67 33.00 12.86
C GLN A 20 43.72 32.04 12.25
N ASN A 21 43.42 30.75 12.09
CA ASN A 21 44.43 29.76 11.67
C ASN A 21 44.28 29.21 10.24
N ILE A 22 43.57 29.87 9.33
CA ILE A 22 43.40 29.37 7.93
C ILE A 22 43.86 30.37 6.84
N GLU A 23 44.30 31.59 7.17
CA GLU A 23 44.75 32.58 6.17
C GLU A 23 46.28 32.71 6.01
N GLN A 24 47.05 31.67 6.31
CA GLN A 24 48.49 31.65 6.00
C GLN A 24 48.88 30.35 5.30
N GLN A 25 48.79 30.35 3.96
CA GLN A 25 49.78 29.78 3.02
C GLN A 25 49.19 29.77 1.59
N GLN A 26 49.40 30.89 0.88
CA GLN A 26 49.54 30.88 -0.58
C GLN A 26 51.02 30.73 -0.95
N ASP A 27 51.27 30.15 -2.14
CA ASP A 27 52.45 30.25 -3.01
C ASP A 27 53.25 28.97 -3.27
N GLY A 28 53.15 28.51 -4.52
CA GLY A 28 53.93 27.42 -5.09
C GLY A 28 53.61 27.21 -6.57
N GLN A 29 54.34 27.91 -7.43
CA GLN A 29 54.23 27.93 -8.90
C GLN A 29 54.99 26.78 -9.59
N ILE A 30 54.41 26.29 -10.72
CA ILE A 30 55.04 25.83 -11.98
C ILE A 30 55.71 24.42 -12.05
N ASN A 31 55.21 23.55 -12.94
CA ASN A 31 55.96 23.13 -14.15
C ASN A 31 55.13 22.34 -15.19
N TYR A 32 55.21 22.77 -16.45
CA TYR A 32 54.74 22.07 -17.65
C TYR A 32 55.87 21.17 -18.20
N LYS A 33 55.52 19.99 -18.70
CA LYS A 33 56.31 19.27 -19.71
C LYS A 33 55.40 18.83 -20.85
N GLN A 34 55.70 19.36 -22.03
CA GLN A 34 55.26 18.86 -23.33
C GLN A 34 56.20 17.73 -23.77
N GLU A 35 55.66 16.68 -24.37
CA GLU A 35 56.37 15.88 -25.36
C GLU A 35 55.41 15.55 -26.51
N ASN A 36 55.91 15.82 -27.72
CA ASN A 36 55.27 15.59 -29.00
C ASN A 36 55.39 14.12 -29.39
N ASP A 37 54.40 13.58 -30.10
CA ASP A 37 54.68 12.83 -31.32
C ASP A 37 53.48 12.82 -32.28
N GLN A 38 53.80 12.92 -33.56
CA GLN A 38 52.94 13.26 -34.68
C GLN A 38 52.98 12.10 -35.71
N LYS A 39 51.88 11.95 -36.48
CA LYS A 39 51.68 11.16 -37.73
C LYS A 39 51.22 9.70 -37.52
N ASP A 40 50.23 9.14 -38.21
CA ASP A 40 49.73 9.34 -39.58
C ASP A 40 48.22 9.03 -39.75
N GLY A 41 47.60 9.74 -40.69
CA GLY A 41 46.81 9.18 -41.80
C GLY A 41 45.39 8.57 -41.60
N LYS A 42 44.41 9.32 -42.14
CA LYS A 42 43.12 8.88 -42.75
C LYS A 42 41.89 8.65 -41.84
N ASN A 43 40.94 9.58 -41.94
CA ASN A 43 39.51 9.40 -41.61
C ASN A 43 38.83 8.48 -42.65
N PRO A 44 37.85 7.65 -42.24
CA PRO A 44 36.47 8.13 -42.32
C PRO A 44 35.65 7.85 -41.05
N MET A 45 34.67 8.73 -40.82
CA MET A 45 33.54 8.65 -39.88
C MET A 45 33.60 7.58 -38.80
N ASN A 46 33.90 8.00 -37.56
CA ASN A 46 33.44 7.27 -36.39
C ASN A 46 32.83 8.25 -35.38
N ILE A 47 31.54 8.05 -35.13
CA ILE A 47 30.70 8.80 -34.20
C ILE A 47 31.33 8.64 -32.80
N LYS A 48 31.99 9.69 -32.29
CA LYS A 48 32.46 9.73 -30.90
C LYS A 48 31.25 9.89 -29.99
N ILE A 49 30.81 8.78 -29.40
CA ILE A 49 29.95 8.76 -28.22
C ILE A 49 30.67 9.59 -27.13
N PRO A 50 30.02 10.60 -26.53
CA PRO A 50 30.66 11.39 -25.48
C PRO A 50 31.06 10.48 -24.31
N LYS A 51 32.31 10.61 -23.84
CA LYS A 51 32.75 9.93 -22.62
C LYS A 51 31.93 10.47 -21.45
N ILE A 52 31.42 9.58 -20.59
CA ILE A 52 30.56 9.87 -19.43
C ILE A 52 31.13 10.95 -18.48
N ASN A 53 32.42 11.24 -18.56
CA ASN A 53 33.08 12.26 -17.74
C ASN A 53 32.93 13.69 -18.29
N ASP A 54 32.61 13.88 -19.56
CA ASP A 54 32.40 15.22 -20.15
C ASP A 54 30.99 15.76 -19.90
N ILE A 55 30.02 14.87 -19.58
CA ILE A 55 28.66 15.25 -19.12
C ILE A 55 28.68 15.73 -17.66
N LYS A 56 29.69 15.33 -16.87
CA LYS A 56 29.82 15.74 -15.46
C LYS A 56 30.40 17.14 -15.27
N GLN A 57 31.05 17.73 -16.28
CA GLN A 57 31.58 19.10 -16.19
C GLN A 57 30.58 20.19 -16.61
N GLN A 58 29.53 19.85 -17.35
CA GLN A 58 28.40 20.79 -17.61
C GLN A 58 27.28 20.70 -16.57
N GLN A 59 27.37 19.78 -15.60
CA GLN A 59 26.50 19.69 -14.42
C GLN A 59 27.10 20.34 -13.16
N GLN A 60 28.15 21.17 -13.30
CA GLN A 60 28.59 22.08 -12.24
C GLN A 60 27.82 23.41 -12.28
N ILE A 61 26.49 23.32 -12.45
CA ILE A 61 25.58 24.41 -12.14
C ILE A 61 25.07 24.15 -10.72
N SER A 62 25.72 24.81 -9.76
CA SER A 62 25.22 25.21 -8.43
C SER A 62 24.40 24.19 -7.63
N LYS A 63 25.07 23.39 -6.80
CA LYS A 63 24.50 22.75 -5.58
C LYS A 63 24.11 23.75 -4.47
N ASN A 64 23.92 25.03 -4.81
CA ASN A 64 23.69 26.15 -3.89
C ASN A 64 22.34 26.87 -4.09
N GLU A 65 21.39 26.31 -4.83
CA GLU A 65 20.01 26.83 -4.91
C GLU A 65 18.99 25.72 -4.56
N ASN A 66 18.94 25.31 -3.29
CA ASN A 66 18.03 24.25 -2.80
C ASN A 66 16.58 24.72 -2.58
N ASN A 67 16.18 25.87 -3.12
CA ASN A 67 14.94 26.53 -2.76
C ASN A 67 13.96 26.39 -3.92
N ILE A 68 12.84 25.66 -3.73
CA ILE A 68 11.84 25.47 -4.79
C ILE A 68 10.53 26.19 -4.46
N ASP A 69 10.25 27.28 -5.16
CA ASP A 69 8.96 27.94 -5.14
C ASP A 69 7.97 27.25 -6.08
N ILE A 70 6.77 26.96 -5.59
CA ILE A 70 5.66 26.43 -6.39
C ILE A 70 4.75 27.57 -6.79
N SER A 71 4.56 27.76 -8.09
CA SER A 71 3.63 28.76 -8.63
C SER A 71 2.61 28.11 -9.55
N PHE A 72 1.38 28.61 -9.53
CA PHE A 72 0.30 28.14 -10.37
C PHE A 72 -0.52 29.33 -10.89
N ARG A 73 -0.97 29.25 -12.15
CA ARG A 73 -1.67 30.34 -12.83
C ARG A 73 -2.87 29.81 -13.60
N ASN A 74 -4.00 30.49 -13.40
CA ASN A 74 -5.27 30.28 -14.10
C ASN A 74 -5.75 28.83 -14.10
N ILE A 75 -5.60 28.15 -12.95
CA ILE A 75 -6.00 26.76 -12.78
C ILE A 75 -7.52 26.65 -12.78
N THR A 76 -8.06 25.93 -13.78
CA THR A 76 -9.48 25.62 -13.89
C THR A 76 -9.65 24.12 -14.01
N TYR A 77 -10.47 23.52 -13.15
CA TYR A 77 -10.71 22.07 -13.10
C TYR A 77 -12.20 21.76 -13.22
N LYS A 78 -12.56 20.99 -14.25
CA LYS A 78 -13.94 20.60 -14.58
C LYS A 78 -14.02 19.07 -14.69
N VAL A 79 -15.12 18.52 -14.16
CA VAL A 79 -15.43 17.08 -14.23
C VAL A 79 -16.77 16.89 -14.93
N GLU A 80 -16.81 16.01 -15.92
CA GLU A 80 -18.04 15.58 -16.58
C GLU A 80 -18.81 14.62 -15.67
N ILE A 81 -20.05 15.00 -15.34
CA ILE A 81 -20.95 14.22 -14.50
C ILE A 81 -22.19 13.88 -15.33
N GLU A 82 -22.63 12.64 -15.25
CA GLU A 82 -23.91 12.22 -15.78
C GLU A 82 -24.99 12.45 -14.72
N LYS A 83 -25.91 13.38 -14.99
CA LYS A 83 -27.10 13.59 -14.17
C LYS A 83 -28.34 13.23 -14.98
N LYS A 84 -29.33 12.61 -14.32
CA LYS A 84 -30.65 12.44 -14.94
C LYS A 84 -31.28 13.81 -15.11
N ASN A 85 -31.64 14.14 -16.34
CA ASN A 85 -32.34 15.37 -16.64
C ASN A 85 -33.74 15.31 -15.99
N GLN A 86 -34.05 16.30 -15.15
CA GLN A 86 -35.28 16.33 -14.35
C GLN A 86 -36.55 16.40 -15.20
N LYS A 87 -36.46 16.82 -16.48
CA LYS A 87 -37.60 16.91 -17.39
C LYS A 87 -37.79 15.69 -18.28
N THR A 88 -36.73 14.95 -18.61
CA THR A 88 -36.75 13.86 -19.61
C THR A 88 -36.35 12.50 -19.06
N GLY A 89 -35.86 12.42 -17.82
CA GLY A 89 -35.42 11.18 -17.16
C GLY A 89 -34.15 10.54 -17.76
N LYS A 90 -33.68 11.03 -18.91
CA LYS A 90 -32.49 10.54 -19.61
C LYS A 90 -31.20 11.06 -18.98
N PRO A 91 -30.10 10.29 -19.02
CA PRO A 91 -28.80 10.76 -18.58
C PRO A 91 -28.30 11.87 -19.49
N GLU A 92 -27.94 13.01 -18.91
CA GLU A 92 -27.34 14.15 -19.60
C GLU A 92 -25.94 14.42 -19.01
N LYS A 93 -24.98 14.61 -19.90
CA LYS A 93 -23.59 14.92 -19.56
C LYS A 93 -23.47 16.41 -19.26
N GLN A 94 -23.07 16.75 -18.04
CA GLN A 94 -22.85 18.13 -17.61
C GLN A 94 -21.45 18.30 -17.04
N ASN A 95 -20.77 19.39 -17.41
CA ASN A 95 -19.47 19.74 -16.84
C ASN A 95 -19.66 20.49 -15.52
N ARG A 96 -19.32 19.86 -14.40
CA ARG A 96 -19.25 20.52 -13.10
C ARG A 96 -17.88 21.15 -12.92
N VAL A 97 -17.85 22.47 -12.74
CA VAL A 97 -16.63 23.19 -12.37
C VAL A 97 -16.34 22.96 -10.89
N ILE A 98 -15.13 22.50 -10.59
CA ILE A 98 -14.64 22.23 -9.22
C ILE A 98 -13.70 23.34 -8.76
N LEU A 99 -12.77 23.77 -9.62
CA LEU A 99 -11.90 24.93 -9.40
C LEU A 99 -12.04 25.89 -10.59
N ASP A 100 -12.05 27.18 -10.32
CA ASP A 100 -12.29 28.21 -11.33
C ASP A 100 -11.26 29.34 -11.24
N ASN A 101 -10.34 29.35 -12.23
CA ASN A 101 -9.33 30.38 -12.43
C ASN A 101 -8.47 30.72 -11.19
N LEU A 102 -7.89 29.70 -10.55
CA LEU A 102 -7.03 29.88 -9.37
C LEU A 102 -5.59 30.21 -9.75
N SER A 103 -5.00 31.19 -9.08
CA SER A 103 -3.58 31.53 -9.20
C SER A 103 -2.94 31.71 -7.82
N GLY A 104 -1.64 31.40 -7.70
CA GLY A 104 -0.95 31.51 -6.43
C GLY A 104 0.51 31.11 -6.45
N VAL A 105 1.17 31.36 -5.32
CA VAL A 105 2.58 31.04 -5.08
C VAL A 105 2.75 30.53 -3.65
N CYS A 106 3.52 29.45 -3.51
CA CYS A 106 4.01 28.88 -2.26
C CYS A 106 5.55 28.96 -2.28
N LYS A 107 6.14 29.60 -1.28
CA LYS A 107 7.57 29.92 -1.26
C LYS A 107 8.37 28.94 -0.43
N ALA A 108 9.64 28.77 -0.78
CA ALA A 108 10.64 28.12 0.06
C ALA A 108 10.83 28.84 1.39
N GLY A 109 11.06 28.08 2.46
CA GLY A 109 11.25 28.64 3.81
C GLY A 109 9.96 28.96 4.56
N GLU A 110 8.80 28.87 3.89
CA GLU A 110 7.49 29.25 4.42
C GLU A 110 6.54 28.06 4.48
N ILE A 111 5.65 28.05 5.48
CA ILE A 111 4.49 27.17 5.48
C ILE A 111 3.26 27.88 4.89
N THR A 112 2.58 27.20 3.97
CA THR A 112 1.35 27.69 3.31
C THR A 112 0.15 26.83 3.70
N ALA A 113 -0.81 27.43 4.40
CA ALA A 113 -2.06 26.77 4.79
C ALA A 113 -3.20 27.07 3.81
N ILE A 114 -3.89 26.04 3.34
CA ILE A 114 -5.08 26.12 2.49
C ILE A 114 -6.30 25.70 3.31
N MET A 115 -7.24 26.62 3.53
CA MET A 115 -8.43 26.41 4.35
C MET A 115 -9.71 26.65 3.55
N GLY A 116 -10.82 26.06 3.99
CA GLY A 116 -12.12 26.19 3.33
C GLY A 116 -13.11 25.10 3.76
N ALA A 117 -14.40 25.34 3.51
CA ALA A 117 -15.47 24.39 3.83
C ALA A 117 -15.25 23.00 3.18
N SER A 118 -15.95 21.98 3.71
CA SER A 118 -16.01 20.67 3.06
C SER A 118 -16.55 20.83 1.62
N GLY A 119 -15.90 20.16 0.66
CA GLY A 119 -16.25 20.28 -0.76
C GLY A 119 -15.82 21.59 -1.45
N ALA A 120 -15.05 22.47 -0.79
CA ALA A 120 -14.56 23.71 -1.41
C ALA A 120 -13.50 23.51 -2.51
N GLY A 121 -12.89 22.32 -2.61
CA GLY A 121 -11.86 21.98 -3.59
C GLY A 121 -10.42 21.93 -3.07
N LYS A 122 -10.20 21.93 -1.74
CA LYS A 122 -8.87 21.92 -1.11
C LYS A 122 -7.99 20.76 -1.58
N THR A 123 -8.45 19.53 -1.36
CA THR A 123 -7.80 18.29 -1.80
C THR A 123 -7.65 18.24 -3.32
N SER A 124 -8.63 18.76 -4.08
CA SER A 124 -8.53 18.82 -5.54
C SER A 124 -7.40 19.75 -6.00
N LEU A 125 -7.25 20.92 -5.38
CA LEU A 125 -6.15 21.84 -5.65
C LEU A 125 -4.80 21.19 -5.29
N LEU A 126 -4.70 20.56 -4.12
CA LEU A 126 -3.48 19.89 -3.67
C LEU A 126 -3.06 18.77 -4.65
N ASN A 127 -4.01 17.94 -5.10
CA ASN A 127 -3.77 16.88 -6.08
C ASN A 127 -3.36 17.41 -7.46
N ILE A 128 -3.89 18.56 -7.89
CA ILE A 128 -3.48 19.23 -9.13
C ILE A 128 -2.04 19.73 -9.04
N LEU A 129 -1.66 20.36 -7.92
CA LEU A 129 -0.27 20.80 -7.69
C LEU A 129 0.71 19.63 -7.68
N CYS A 130 0.27 18.45 -7.24
CA CYS A 130 1.05 17.22 -7.26
C CYS A 130 0.99 16.45 -8.59
N LYS A 131 0.38 17.02 -9.64
CA LYS A 131 0.20 16.39 -10.96
C LYS A 131 -0.50 15.02 -10.93
N ARG A 132 -1.31 14.76 -9.90
CA ARG A 132 -2.10 13.51 -9.75
C ARG A 132 -3.44 13.55 -10.49
N ILE A 133 -3.82 14.71 -11.03
CA ILE A 133 -4.99 14.88 -11.87
C ILE A 133 -4.49 15.24 -13.28
N VAL A 134 -4.81 14.38 -14.25
CA VAL A 134 -4.41 14.52 -15.65
C VAL A 134 -5.66 14.72 -16.51
N ASN A 135 -5.50 15.43 -17.63
CA ASN A 135 -6.56 15.59 -18.62
C ASN A 135 -6.98 14.23 -19.19
N GLY A 136 -8.28 14.02 -19.29
CA GLY A 136 -8.85 12.81 -19.85
C GLY A 136 -10.26 13.04 -20.37
N ASN A 137 -10.92 11.97 -20.84
CA ASN A 137 -12.23 12.09 -21.51
C ASN A 137 -13.31 12.75 -20.63
N LYS A 138 -13.23 12.62 -19.31
CA LYS A 138 -14.18 13.19 -18.33
C LYS A 138 -13.60 14.35 -17.51
N ILE A 139 -12.32 14.67 -17.67
CA ILE A 139 -11.59 15.62 -16.83
C ILE A 139 -10.92 16.67 -17.72
N LYS A 140 -11.25 17.93 -17.47
CA LYS A 140 -10.61 19.09 -18.13
C LYS A 140 -9.92 19.96 -17.08
N LEU A 141 -8.61 20.05 -17.20
CA LEU A 141 -7.68 20.83 -16.41
C LEU A 141 -6.98 21.82 -17.34
N GLU A 142 -7.15 23.10 -17.03
CA GLU A 142 -6.55 24.24 -17.73
C GLU A 142 -5.64 25.00 -16.74
N GLY A 143 -4.64 25.73 -17.25
CA GLY A 143 -3.71 26.54 -16.46
C GLY A 143 -2.27 26.01 -16.45
N LYS A 144 -1.38 26.74 -15.78
CA LYS A 144 0.06 26.43 -15.72
C LYS A 144 0.50 26.22 -14.27
N ILE A 145 1.34 25.20 -14.05
CA ILE A 145 1.94 24.88 -12.74
C ILE A 145 3.44 24.77 -12.94
N GLN A 146 4.22 25.47 -12.12
CA GLN A 146 5.65 25.64 -12.27
C GLN A 146 6.37 25.54 -10.92
N ALA A 147 7.53 24.89 -10.91
CA ALA A 147 8.51 24.88 -9.83
C ALA A 147 9.69 25.76 -10.28
N ASN A 148 10.01 26.85 -9.56
CA ASN A 148 11.02 27.84 -9.97
C ASN A 148 10.88 28.28 -11.45
N TYR A 149 9.66 28.57 -11.88
CA TYR A 149 9.31 28.94 -13.27
C TYR A 149 9.41 27.83 -14.32
N PHE A 150 9.86 26.62 -13.97
CA PHE A 150 9.88 25.46 -14.88
C PHE A 150 8.63 24.59 -14.70
N GLN A 151 8.03 24.14 -15.81
CA GLN A 151 6.93 23.18 -15.73
C GLN A 151 7.46 21.79 -15.36
N TYR A 152 6.73 21.10 -14.50
CA TYR A 152 7.04 19.71 -14.11
C TYR A 152 5.88 18.77 -14.46
N HIS A 153 6.22 17.50 -14.63
CA HIS A 153 5.32 16.40 -14.94
C HIS A 153 5.22 15.45 -13.75
N TYR A 154 4.25 14.54 -13.79
CA TYR A 154 4.04 13.54 -12.74
C TYR A 154 5.30 12.69 -12.51
N ASP A 155 6.02 12.31 -13.58
CA ASP A 155 7.18 11.44 -13.49
C ASP A 155 8.34 12.04 -12.68
N ASN A 156 8.56 13.35 -12.84
CA ASN A 156 9.65 14.10 -12.23
C ASN A 156 9.23 14.78 -10.91
N PHE A 157 7.94 14.70 -10.54
CA PHE A 157 7.44 15.32 -9.31
C PHE A 157 8.11 14.73 -8.06
N ASN A 158 8.23 13.41 -8.02
CA ASN A 158 8.83 12.69 -6.89
C ASN A 158 10.35 12.92 -6.74
N ASP A 159 11.00 13.54 -7.72
CA ASP A 159 12.44 13.86 -7.66
C ASP A 159 12.73 15.02 -6.71
N PHE A 160 11.76 15.91 -6.49
CA PHE A 160 11.93 17.12 -5.68
C PHE A 160 10.81 17.36 -4.66
N ALA A 161 9.66 16.69 -4.82
CA ALA A 161 8.47 16.90 -4.00
C ALA A 161 7.88 15.59 -3.45
N SER A 162 7.21 15.67 -2.31
CA SER A 162 6.45 14.56 -1.72
C SER A 162 5.00 14.95 -1.42
N TYR A 163 4.11 13.95 -1.39
CA TYR A 163 2.70 14.13 -1.07
C TYR A 163 2.26 13.18 0.04
N ILE A 164 1.83 13.75 1.16
CA ILE A 164 1.32 13.05 2.33
C ILE A 164 -0.22 13.06 2.25
N MET A 165 -0.81 11.86 2.15
CA MET A 165 -2.26 11.65 2.13
C MET A 165 -2.92 11.96 3.48
N GLN A 166 -4.22 12.27 3.43
CA GLN A 166 -5.05 12.42 4.62
C GLN A 166 -5.08 11.16 5.49
N ASP A 167 -5.30 10.00 4.87
CA ASP A 167 -5.30 8.70 5.54
C ASP A 167 -3.90 8.09 5.64
N ASP A 168 -3.42 7.89 6.87
CA ASP A 168 -2.13 7.27 7.16
C ASP A 168 -2.20 5.75 7.05
N ARG A 169 -2.19 5.25 5.81
CA ARG A 169 -2.08 3.81 5.50
C ARG A 169 -0.64 3.35 5.73
N LEU A 170 -0.43 2.60 6.81
CA LEU A 170 0.84 2.03 7.25
C LEU A 170 0.64 0.53 7.54
N ILE A 171 1.71 -0.25 7.56
CA ILE A 171 1.63 -1.67 7.92
C ILE A 171 1.51 -1.80 9.44
N ASP A 172 0.33 -2.18 9.92
CA ASP A 172 -0.03 -2.21 11.34
C ASP A 172 0.85 -3.13 12.20
N THR A 173 1.46 -4.15 11.61
CA THR A 173 2.26 -5.17 12.32
C THR A 173 3.73 -4.84 12.47
N LEU A 174 4.23 -3.84 11.75
CA LEU A 174 5.63 -3.41 11.85
C LEU A 174 5.80 -2.39 12.97
N THR A 175 7.00 -2.34 13.53
CA THR A 175 7.41 -1.23 14.40
C THR A 175 7.67 0.03 13.58
N VAL A 176 7.67 1.18 14.26
CA VAL A 176 8.00 2.47 13.64
C VAL A 176 9.38 2.41 12.97
N LYS A 177 10.38 1.88 13.67
CA LYS A 177 11.75 1.76 13.17
C LYS A 177 11.86 0.78 12.01
N GLU A 178 11.18 -0.37 12.07
CA GLU A 178 11.14 -1.32 10.95
C GLU A 178 10.50 -0.69 9.70
N THR A 179 9.45 0.09 9.88
CA THR A 179 8.75 0.76 8.77
C THR A 179 9.65 1.80 8.10
N LEU A 180 10.36 2.61 8.89
CA LEU A 180 11.31 3.59 8.37
C LEU A 180 12.53 2.93 7.74
N MET A 181 13.03 1.85 8.34
CA MET A 181 14.13 1.06 7.81
C MET A 181 13.74 0.39 6.49
N PHE A 182 12.51 -0.10 6.38
CA PHE A 182 11.97 -0.67 5.15
C PHE A 182 11.94 0.39 4.04
N ALA A 183 11.41 1.59 4.32
CA ALA A 183 11.42 2.70 3.38
C ALA A 183 12.85 3.11 2.98
N ALA A 184 13.78 3.19 3.94
CA ALA A 184 15.19 3.54 3.69
C ALA A 184 15.90 2.49 2.85
N LYS A 185 15.67 1.20 3.10
CA LYS A 185 16.27 0.09 2.33
C LYS A 185 15.89 0.12 0.85
N LEU A 186 14.70 0.61 0.53
CA LEU A 186 14.22 0.71 -0.85
C LEU A 186 14.76 1.95 -1.58
N LYS A 187 15.14 2.99 -0.84
CA LYS A 187 15.44 4.33 -1.39
C LYS A 187 16.93 4.71 -1.32
N ILE A 188 17.67 4.15 -0.37
CA ILE A 188 19.05 4.53 -0.06
C ILE A 188 19.95 3.30 -0.21
N GLN A 189 21.10 3.45 -0.88
CA GLN A 189 22.11 2.41 -0.95
C GLN A 189 23.07 2.49 0.25
N GLY A 190 23.40 1.34 0.83
CA GLY A 190 24.36 1.23 1.95
C GLY A 190 23.69 1.22 3.32
N GLU A 191 23.92 0.13 4.06
CA GLU A 191 23.24 -0.14 5.34
C GLU A 191 23.56 0.89 6.43
N LYS A 192 24.80 1.39 6.49
CA LYS A 192 25.18 2.44 7.44
C LYS A 192 24.41 3.74 7.20
N GLN A 193 24.34 4.18 5.95
CA GLN A 193 23.64 5.40 5.58
C GLN A 193 22.12 5.26 5.81
N GLN A 194 21.54 4.10 5.52
CA GLN A 194 20.14 3.79 5.85
C GLN A 194 19.87 3.96 7.35
N GLN A 195 20.73 3.40 8.21
CA GLN A 195 20.59 3.53 9.67
C GLN A 195 20.76 4.96 10.16
N GLU A 196 21.75 5.69 9.65
CA GLU A 196 21.99 7.09 10.02
C GLU A 196 20.79 7.98 9.66
N VAL A 197 20.25 7.85 8.46
CA VAL A 197 19.07 8.62 8.02
C VAL A 197 17.83 8.27 8.85
N VAL A 198 17.58 6.98 9.11
CA VAL A 198 16.44 6.55 9.93
C VAL A 198 16.56 7.07 11.37
N ASN A 199 17.74 6.95 11.98
CA ASN A 199 17.97 7.44 13.34
C ASN A 199 17.86 8.97 13.43
N HIS A 200 18.33 9.69 12.40
CA HIS A 200 18.14 11.13 12.30
C HIS A 200 16.66 11.50 12.24
N ILE A 201 15.88 10.87 11.35
CA ILE A 201 14.45 11.14 11.18
C ILE A 201 13.67 10.82 12.48
N ILE A 202 13.98 9.72 13.16
CA ILE A 202 13.35 9.34 14.43
C ILE A 202 13.55 10.44 15.47
N ARG A 203 14.78 10.93 15.66
CA ARG A 203 15.09 12.00 16.61
C ARG A 203 14.42 13.32 16.22
N TYR A 204 14.50 13.65 14.94
CA TYR A 204 14.00 14.91 14.40
C TYR A 204 12.48 15.03 14.58
N LEU A 205 11.74 13.95 14.33
CA LEU A 205 10.28 13.90 14.55
C LEU A 205 9.86 13.47 15.96
N LYS A 206 10.83 13.35 16.89
CA LYS A 206 10.60 12.97 18.30
C LYS A 206 9.84 11.65 18.44
N LEU A 207 10.25 10.64 17.67
CA LEU A 207 9.70 9.29 17.66
C LEU A 207 10.51 8.31 18.55
N ASP A 208 11.54 8.78 19.26
CA ASP A 208 12.46 7.94 20.04
C ASP A 208 11.75 7.00 21.03
N LYS A 209 10.70 7.49 21.69
CA LYS A 209 9.95 6.73 22.69
C LYS A 209 9.08 5.62 22.10
N CYS A 210 8.70 5.74 20.83
CA CYS A 210 7.79 4.82 20.16
C CYS A 210 8.43 4.08 18.98
N GLN A 211 9.74 4.24 18.77
CA GLN A 211 10.46 3.66 17.63
C GLN A 211 10.35 2.13 17.55
N ASP A 212 10.33 1.45 18.69
CA ASP A 212 10.24 -0.02 18.78
C ASP A 212 8.80 -0.51 19.04
N ASN A 213 7.83 0.41 19.12
CA ASN A 213 6.43 0.06 19.24
C ASN A 213 5.84 -0.24 17.86
N ILE A 214 4.94 -1.22 17.80
CA ILE A 214 4.16 -1.51 16.60
C ILE A 214 3.29 -0.31 16.22
N ILE A 215 3.19 -0.02 14.92
CA ILE A 215 2.33 1.04 14.40
C ILE A 215 0.87 0.78 14.81
N GLY A 216 0.45 -0.49 14.73
CA GLY A 216 -0.92 -0.90 14.98
C GLY A 216 -1.90 -0.29 13.97
N GLY A 217 -3.18 -0.60 14.09
CA GLY A 217 -4.23 -0.01 13.29
C GLY A 217 -5.58 -0.22 13.93
N ARG A 218 -6.61 -0.45 13.11
CA ARG A 218 -7.99 -0.61 13.64
C ARG A 218 -8.14 -1.84 14.52
N THR A 219 -7.33 -2.86 14.26
CA THR A 219 -7.49 -4.18 14.87
C THR A 219 -6.39 -4.50 15.87
N ILE A 220 -5.20 -3.92 15.71
CA ILE A 220 -4.06 -4.10 16.61
C ILE A 220 -3.76 -2.75 17.26
N LYS A 221 -3.87 -2.64 18.59
CA LYS A 221 -3.47 -1.41 19.28
C LYS A 221 -1.97 -1.17 19.07
N GLY A 222 -1.62 0.03 18.64
CA GLY A 222 -0.24 0.45 18.46
C GLY A 222 -0.02 1.88 18.95
N ILE A 223 0.80 2.64 18.21
CA ILE A 223 1.11 4.04 18.51
C ILE A 223 -0.12 4.94 18.41
N SER A 224 -0.05 6.10 19.08
CA SER A 224 -1.10 7.13 19.05
C SER A 224 -1.32 7.70 17.64
N GLY A 225 -2.47 8.33 17.40
CA GLY A 225 -2.76 8.99 16.11
C GLY A 225 -1.73 10.05 15.74
N GLY A 226 -1.25 10.82 16.72
CA GLY A 226 -0.18 11.81 16.53
C GLY A 226 1.15 11.21 16.14
N GLU A 227 1.56 10.14 16.82
CA GLU A 227 2.76 9.39 16.45
C GLU A 227 2.62 8.79 15.05
N ARG A 228 1.46 8.18 14.74
CA ARG A 228 1.17 7.65 13.40
C ARG A 228 1.31 8.70 12.31
N LYS A 229 0.82 9.92 12.56
CA LYS A 229 0.94 11.01 11.60
C LYS A 229 2.39 11.43 11.39
N ARG A 230 3.16 11.53 12.47
CA ARG A 230 4.60 11.79 12.39
C ARG A 230 5.33 10.68 11.65
N VAL A 231 4.97 9.41 11.82
CA VAL A 231 5.53 8.28 11.06
C VAL A 231 5.19 8.37 9.57
N SER A 232 3.97 8.77 9.22
CA SER A 232 3.56 9.00 7.83
C SER A 232 4.41 10.10 7.16
N ILE A 233 4.67 11.19 7.89
CA ILE A 233 5.59 12.25 7.46
C ILE A 233 7.03 11.71 7.35
N ALA A 234 7.48 10.94 8.35
CA ALA A 234 8.83 10.38 8.44
C ALA A 234 9.18 9.50 7.23
N ILE A 235 8.23 8.70 6.73
CA ILE A 235 8.43 7.84 5.55
C ILE A 235 8.71 8.66 4.29
N GLU A 236 8.04 9.79 4.12
CA GLU A 236 8.28 10.68 2.98
C GLU A 236 9.59 11.47 3.13
N LEU A 237 10.04 11.70 4.37
CA LEU A 237 11.32 12.36 4.66
C LEU A 237 12.55 11.53 4.34
N VAL A 238 12.41 10.22 4.16
CA VAL A 238 13.52 9.35 3.72
C VAL A 238 14.09 9.81 2.37
N ASN A 239 13.27 10.43 1.51
CA ASN A 239 13.70 10.97 0.21
C ASN A 239 14.28 12.39 0.29
N ASP A 240 14.32 13.01 1.47
CA ASP A 240 14.73 14.41 1.65
C ASP A 240 14.10 15.40 0.64
N PRO A 241 12.75 15.45 0.54
CA PRO A 241 12.08 16.29 -0.45
C PRO A 241 12.22 17.78 -0.14
N GLN A 242 12.45 18.60 -1.16
CA GLN A 242 12.54 20.06 -1.07
C GLN A 242 11.14 20.70 -0.94
N VAL A 243 10.11 20.05 -1.48
CA VAL A 243 8.71 20.49 -1.41
C VAL A 243 7.85 19.40 -0.78
N MET A 244 6.99 19.77 0.17
CA MET A 244 6.07 18.84 0.82
C MET A 244 4.63 19.33 0.71
N PHE A 245 3.75 18.47 0.20
CA PHE A 245 2.31 18.68 0.19
C PHE A 245 1.64 17.76 1.20
N LEU A 246 0.83 18.28 2.11
CA LEU A 246 0.13 17.48 3.13
C LEU A 246 -1.37 17.73 3.09
N ASP A 247 -2.16 16.66 2.93
CA ASP A 247 -3.62 16.77 2.97
C ASP A 247 -4.12 16.54 4.41
N GLU A 248 -4.71 17.56 5.01
CA GLU A 248 -5.28 17.59 6.36
C GLU A 248 -4.37 16.92 7.42
N PRO A 249 -3.12 17.39 7.62
CA PRO A 249 -2.16 16.73 8.49
C PRO A 249 -2.55 16.76 9.97
N THR A 250 -3.56 17.55 10.35
CA THR A 250 -4.08 17.65 11.72
C THR A 250 -5.37 16.84 11.93
N SER A 251 -5.88 16.18 10.90
CA SER A 251 -7.14 15.42 10.97
C SER A 251 -7.01 14.25 11.95
N GLY A 252 -7.98 14.09 12.85
CA GLY A 252 -7.99 13.03 13.85
C GLY A 252 -7.01 13.21 15.02
N LEU A 253 -6.38 14.38 15.15
CA LEU A 253 -5.50 14.73 16.28
C LEU A 253 -6.21 15.67 17.26
N ASP A 254 -5.85 15.58 18.54
CA ASP A 254 -6.20 16.61 19.52
C ASP A 254 -5.45 17.92 19.23
N SER A 255 -5.94 19.04 19.75
CA SER A 255 -5.43 20.39 19.46
C SER A 255 -3.95 20.56 19.78
N PHE A 256 -3.47 19.97 20.88
CA PHE A 256 -2.08 20.07 21.29
C PHE A 256 -1.16 19.23 20.38
N THR A 257 -1.55 18.00 20.09
CA THR A 257 -0.79 17.13 19.18
C THR A 257 -0.76 17.72 17.76
N ALA A 258 -1.87 18.27 17.28
CA ALA A 258 -1.94 18.97 16.01
C ALA A 258 -0.98 20.18 15.97
N PHE A 259 -0.94 20.97 17.05
CA PHE A 259 0.01 22.08 17.19
C PHE A 259 1.46 21.61 17.09
N LEU A 260 1.82 20.53 17.79
CA LEU A 260 3.18 19.98 17.73
C LEU A 260 3.58 19.56 16.31
N VAL A 261 2.67 18.94 15.55
CA VAL A 261 2.92 18.55 14.15
C VAL A 261 3.14 19.77 13.26
N ILE A 262 2.26 20.78 13.33
CA ILE A 262 2.41 21.99 12.51
C ILE A 262 3.67 22.78 12.90
N ASN A 263 4.00 22.86 14.20
CA ASN A 263 5.21 23.51 14.66
C ASN A 263 6.48 22.80 14.15
N GLN A 264 6.48 21.46 14.11
CA GLN A 264 7.58 20.69 13.49
C GLN A 264 7.71 21.00 12.00
N LEU A 265 6.59 21.02 11.25
CA LEU A 265 6.61 21.41 9.84
C LEU A 265 7.14 22.84 9.66
N LYS A 266 6.77 23.76 10.55
CA LYS A 266 7.29 25.13 10.51
C LYS A 266 8.80 25.20 10.74
N GLN A 267 9.31 24.45 11.71
CA GLN A 267 10.74 24.33 11.96
C GLN A 267 11.46 23.75 10.74
N MET A 268 10.92 22.70 10.13
CA MET A 268 11.44 22.11 8.90
C MET A 268 11.52 23.07 7.74
N ALA A 269 10.45 23.85 7.52
CA ALA A 269 10.43 24.85 6.46
C ALA A 269 11.56 25.85 6.65
N ARG A 270 11.78 26.34 7.88
CA ARG A 270 12.78 27.38 8.18
C ARG A 270 14.22 26.88 8.21
N GLU A 271 14.46 25.76 8.88
CA GLU A 271 15.82 25.21 9.09
C GLU A 271 16.41 24.61 7.82
N HIS A 272 15.57 24.00 6.98
CA HIS A 272 15.98 23.32 5.76
C HIS A 272 15.52 24.04 4.48
N ASN A 273 14.98 25.25 4.62
CA ASN A 273 14.46 26.08 3.53
C ASN A 273 13.47 25.36 2.59
N ARG A 274 12.61 24.50 3.16
CA ARG A 274 11.65 23.68 2.41
C ARG A 274 10.36 24.43 2.14
N THR A 275 9.72 24.13 1.02
CA THR A 275 8.36 24.62 0.70
C THR A 275 7.34 23.64 1.24
N ILE A 276 6.54 24.06 2.21
CA ILE A 276 5.53 23.18 2.81
C ILE A 276 4.14 23.76 2.58
N VAL A 277 3.28 22.97 1.93
CA VAL A 277 1.91 23.33 1.61
C VAL A 277 0.97 22.31 2.21
N PHE A 278 -0.03 22.75 2.97
CA PHE A 278 -0.99 21.82 3.54
C PHE A 278 -2.41 22.34 3.56
N THR A 279 -3.38 21.43 3.53
CA THR A 279 -4.80 21.74 3.73
C THR A 279 -5.16 21.61 5.20
N ILE A 280 -6.05 22.45 5.72
CA ILE A 280 -6.53 22.34 7.11
C ILE A 280 -8.01 22.67 7.23
N HIS A 281 -8.71 21.92 8.08
CA HIS A 281 -10.15 22.05 8.33
C HIS A 281 -10.35 22.43 9.81
N GLN A 282 -10.44 23.72 10.11
CA GLN A 282 -10.60 24.30 11.47
C GLN A 282 -9.38 24.13 12.41
N PRO A 283 -8.30 24.91 12.21
CA PRO A 283 -7.19 24.97 13.17
C PRO A 283 -7.59 25.62 14.50
N SER A 284 -6.92 25.24 15.59
CA SER A 284 -6.97 25.98 16.85
C SER A 284 -6.31 27.36 16.72
N SER A 285 -6.62 28.25 17.66
CA SER A 285 -6.00 29.59 17.73
C SER A 285 -4.48 29.53 17.81
N ASP A 286 -3.91 28.52 18.48
CA ASP A 286 -2.46 28.35 18.55
C ASP A 286 -1.85 28.01 17.18
N ILE A 287 -2.49 27.09 16.44
CA ILE A 287 -2.06 26.71 15.08
C ILE A 287 -2.21 27.88 14.11
N TRP A 288 -3.26 28.69 14.27
CA TRP A 288 -3.52 29.86 13.43
C TRP A 288 -2.34 30.84 13.38
N THR A 289 -1.66 31.04 14.51
CA THR A 289 -0.49 31.93 14.60
C THR A 289 0.75 31.41 13.87
N LEU A 290 0.77 30.13 13.49
CA LEU A 290 1.92 29.51 12.86
C LEU A 290 1.97 29.73 11.34
N PHE A 291 0.88 30.11 10.68
CA PHE A 291 0.86 30.20 9.21
C PHE A 291 1.66 31.40 8.71
N ASP A 292 2.69 31.17 7.88
CA ASP A 292 3.41 32.26 7.20
C ASP A 292 2.57 32.79 6.02
N ARG A 293 1.99 31.87 5.22
CA ARG A 293 0.98 32.18 4.17
C ARG A 293 -0.34 31.47 4.41
N PHE A 294 -1.43 32.13 4.02
CA PHE A 294 -2.79 31.60 4.13
C PHE A 294 -3.57 31.80 2.83
N MET A 295 -4.29 30.76 2.41
CA MET A 295 -5.19 30.77 1.26
C MET A 295 -6.57 30.24 1.68
N LEU A 296 -7.61 31.05 1.49
CA LEU A 296 -8.98 30.69 1.84
C LEU A 296 -9.79 30.40 0.59
N LEU A 297 -10.26 29.15 0.47
CA LEU A 297 -10.94 28.60 -0.70
C LEU A 297 -12.44 28.40 -0.41
N VAL A 298 -13.29 28.94 -1.28
CA VAL A 298 -14.75 28.78 -1.23
C VAL A 298 -15.26 28.44 -2.63
N ARG A 299 -15.93 27.29 -2.78
CA ARG A 299 -16.50 26.79 -4.05
C ARG A 299 -15.52 26.89 -5.24
N GLY A 300 -14.27 26.49 -5.03
CA GLY A 300 -13.27 26.47 -6.10
C GLY A 300 -12.66 27.82 -6.46
N LYS A 301 -12.93 28.88 -5.68
CA LYS A 301 -12.33 30.22 -5.82
C LYS A 301 -11.63 30.66 -4.55
N PHE A 302 -10.53 31.38 -4.68
CA PHE A 302 -9.92 32.04 -3.52
C PHE A 302 -10.71 33.28 -3.16
N ILE A 303 -11.03 33.42 -1.88
CA ILE A 303 -11.58 34.64 -1.30
C ILE A 303 -10.52 35.43 -0.53
N TYR A 304 -9.40 34.79 -0.19
CA TYR A 304 -8.22 35.43 0.38
C TYR A 304 -6.96 34.66 -0.01
N GLN A 305 -5.87 35.39 -0.25
CA GLN A 305 -4.53 34.85 -0.41
C GLN A 305 -3.51 35.89 0.07
N GLY A 306 -2.66 35.53 1.01
CA GLY A 306 -1.68 36.47 1.57
C GLY A 306 -0.94 35.92 2.77
N ASN A 307 -0.44 36.83 3.61
CA ASN A 307 0.20 36.48 4.88
C ASN A 307 -0.83 35.89 5.85
N GLY A 308 -0.40 34.93 6.66
CA GLY A 308 -1.24 34.36 7.72
C GLY A 308 -1.44 35.29 8.92
N GLY A 309 -2.17 34.80 9.93
CA GLY A 309 -2.36 35.52 11.19
C GLY A 309 -3.24 36.76 11.07
N GLN A 310 -2.78 37.88 11.64
CA GLN A 310 -3.56 39.12 11.79
C GLN A 310 -3.93 39.75 10.45
N SER A 311 -3.07 39.63 9.43
CA SER A 311 -3.32 40.21 8.09
C SER A 311 -4.59 39.67 7.42
N VAL A 312 -5.04 38.47 7.80
CA VAL A 312 -6.30 37.90 7.33
C VAL A 312 -7.48 38.63 7.97
N ILE A 313 -7.43 38.82 9.29
CA ILE A 313 -8.50 39.47 10.08
C ILE A 313 -8.65 40.94 9.64
N ASP A 314 -7.54 41.63 9.42
CA ASP A 314 -7.53 43.02 8.96
C ASP A 314 -8.16 43.16 7.56
N HIS A 315 -7.95 42.18 6.68
CA HIS A 315 -8.58 42.14 5.36
C HIS A 315 -10.10 42.01 5.44
N PHE A 316 -10.61 41.06 6.23
CA PHE A 316 -12.06 40.87 6.40
C PHE A 316 -12.72 42.01 7.18
N SER A 317 -11.98 42.65 8.11
CA SER A 317 -12.46 43.84 8.82
C SER A 317 -12.69 45.03 7.88
N LYS A 318 -11.85 45.21 6.84
CA LYS A 318 -12.08 46.21 5.78
C LYS A 318 -13.33 45.93 4.94
N LEU A 319 -13.84 44.70 4.95
CA LEU A 319 -15.05 44.28 4.28
C LEU A 319 -16.29 44.33 5.21
N ASN A 320 -16.19 45.02 6.36
CA ASN A 320 -17.21 45.07 7.42
C ASN A 320 -17.54 43.71 8.06
N LEU A 321 -16.63 42.74 7.95
CA LEU A 321 -16.74 41.43 8.60
C LEU A 321 -15.79 41.39 9.79
N HIS A 322 -16.30 41.78 10.96
CA HIS A 322 -15.51 41.82 12.20
C HIS A 322 -15.52 40.48 12.92
N CYS A 323 -14.32 39.96 13.19
CA CYS A 323 -14.15 38.80 14.06
C CYS A 323 -14.40 39.21 15.52
N PRO A 324 -15.24 38.49 16.29
CA PRO A 324 -15.41 38.75 17.72
C PRO A 324 -14.09 38.56 18.48
N ILE A 325 -13.89 39.36 19.54
CA ILE A 325 -12.62 39.44 20.30
C ILE A 325 -12.25 38.09 20.96
N ASP A 326 -13.25 37.32 21.39
CA ASP A 326 -13.07 36.02 22.06
C ASP A 326 -13.34 34.82 21.14
N SER A 327 -13.33 35.02 19.81
CA SER A 327 -13.60 33.96 18.84
C SER A 327 -12.34 33.54 18.12
N ASN A 328 -12.20 32.24 17.87
CA ASN A 328 -11.15 31.71 17.01
C ASN A 328 -11.34 32.25 15.57
N PRO A 329 -10.34 32.96 15.00
CA PRO A 329 -10.43 33.51 13.65
C PRO A 329 -10.75 32.45 12.59
N ALA A 330 -10.26 31.22 12.76
CA ALA A 330 -10.54 30.12 11.84
C ALA A 330 -12.02 29.72 11.87
N ASP A 331 -12.65 29.69 13.04
CA ASP A 331 -14.06 29.37 13.20
C ASP A 331 -14.96 30.48 12.65
N PHE A 332 -14.58 31.75 12.88
CA PHE A 332 -15.21 32.90 12.26
C PHE A 332 -15.20 32.78 10.72
N LEU A 333 -14.04 32.51 10.13
CA LEU A 333 -13.93 32.33 8.67
C LEU A 333 -14.75 31.14 8.17
N MET A 334 -14.82 30.04 8.92
CA MET A 334 -15.66 28.90 8.55
C MET A 334 -17.15 29.20 8.66
N SER A 335 -17.57 30.00 9.63
CA SER A 335 -18.97 30.44 9.77
C SER A 335 -19.43 31.24 8.56
N ILE A 336 -18.53 32.03 7.96
CA ILE A 336 -18.76 32.76 6.70
C ILE A 336 -18.84 31.79 5.51
N CYS A 337 -18.21 30.61 5.62
CA CYS A 337 -18.08 29.64 4.52
C CYS A 337 -19.09 28.47 4.54
N HIS A 338 -19.80 28.18 5.64
CA HIS A 338 -20.67 26.99 5.80
C HIS A 338 -22.13 27.20 5.34
N LYS A 339 -22.78 26.15 4.80
CA LYS A 339 -24.10 26.28 4.11
C LYS A 339 -25.29 25.50 4.71
N GLU A 340 -25.14 24.48 5.57
CA GLU A 340 -26.25 23.53 5.88
C GLU A 340 -26.18 22.99 7.34
N ASN A 341 -27.30 22.99 8.11
CA ASN A 341 -27.36 22.64 9.55
C ASN A 341 -28.61 21.75 9.90
N LYS A 342 -28.50 20.93 10.97
CA LYS A 342 -29.50 20.21 11.83
C LYS A 342 -29.88 18.70 11.67
N ALA A 343 -29.58 17.95 10.61
CA ALA A 343 -30.08 16.56 10.47
C ALA A 343 -29.16 15.42 10.98
N ASN A 344 -27.90 15.70 11.32
CA ASN A 344 -26.90 14.66 11.62
C ASN A 344 -26.80 14.24 13.10
N VAL A 345 -27.55 14.89 13.99
CA VAL A 345 -27.44 14.67 15.45
C VAL A 345 -28.22 13.44 15.91
N GLU A 346 -29.26 13.02 15.19
CA GLU A 346 -30.18 11.95 15.65
C GLU A 346 -29.68 10.51 15.43
N ASN A 347 -28.61 10.27 14.65
CA ASN A 347 -28.19 8.91 14.28
C ASN A 347 -26.94 8.37 15.01
N TYR A 348 -26.40 9.11 15.98
CA TYR A 348 -25.19 8.69 16.70
C TYR A 348 -25.30 7.46 17.63
N PRO A 349 -26.46 7.09 18.22
CA PRO A 349 -26.53 5.93 19.13
C PRO A 349 -26.42 4.56 18.46
N LYS A 350 -26.60 4.46 17.14
CA LYS A 350 -26.57 3.17 16.40
C LYS A 350 -25.16 2.66 16.05
N TYR A 351 -24.12 3.47 16.23
CA TYR A 351 -22.77 3.13 15.78
C TYR A 351 -21.86 2.47 16.83
N PHE A 352 -22.28 2.40 18.10
CA PHE A 352 -21.39 2.04 19.20
C PHE A 352 -21.67 0.72 19.92
N GLU A 353 -22.63 -0.10 19.47
CA GLU A 353 -23.04 -1.26 20.27
C GLU A 353 -22.57 -2.64 19.80
N ASN A 354 -21.64 -2.80 18.84
CA ASN A 354 -21.07 -4.14 18.59
C ASN A 354 -19.77 -4.15 17.76
N TYR A 355 -18.64 -3.75 18.33
CA TYR A 355 -17.36 -4.02 17.65
C TYR A 355 -16.14 -4.31 18.52
N ASP A 356 -16.29 -4.53 19.83
CA ASP A 356 -15.14 -4.87 20.66
C ASP A 356 -15.35 -6.11 21.53
N ARG A 357 -15.38 -7.27 20.85
CA ARG A 357 -14.80 -8.50 21.37
C ARG A 357 -14.10 -9.26 20.23
N ASN A 358 -12.79 -9.44 20.44
CA ASN A 358 -11.91 -10.49 19.90
C ASN A 358 -11.05 -10.15 18.68
N LEU A 359 -9.83 -9.64 18.92
CA LEU A 359 -8.71 -9.79 17.98
C LEU A 359 -7.38 -10.25 18.61
N LYS A 360 -7.43 -11.26 19.48
CA LYS A 360 -6.30 -12.16 19.74
C LYS A 360 -6.59 -13.64 19.42
N HIS A 361 -7.74 -13.90 18.79
CA HIS A 361 -8.22 -15.26 18.51
C HIS A 361 -7.98 -15.75 17.07
N LEU A 362 -7.59 -14.90 16.12
CA LEU A 362 -7.59 -15.28 14.70
C LEU A 362 -6.49 -16.30 14.30
N LEU A 363 -5.32 -16.25 14.93
CA LEU A 363 -4.24 -17.24 14.70
C LEU A 363 -4.45 -18.55 15.47
N ARG A 364 -4.95 -18.46 16.72
CA ARG A 364 -5.30 -19.64 17.54
C ARG A 364 -6.53 -20.38 17.00
N ALA A 365 -7.50 -19.66 16.44
CA ALA A 365 -8.68 -20.24 15.79
C ALA A 365 -8.32 -20.95 14.48
N ARG A 366 -7.37 -20.46 13.68
CA ARG A 366 -6.90 -21.16 12.46
C ARG A 366 -6.22 -22.49 12.79
N ALA A 367 -5.36 -22.51 13.80
CA ALA A 367 -4.74 -23.76 14.26
C ALA A 367 -5.77 -24.73 14.86
N GLY A 368 -6.67 -24.23 15.71
CA GLY A 368 -7.73 -25.03 16.34
C GLY A 368 -8.76 -25.59 15.33
N GLN A 369 -9.22 -24.77 14.39
CA GLN A 369 -10.19 -25.18 13.35
C GLN A 369 -9.62 -26.29 12.47
N THR A 370 -8.34 -26.18 12.06
CA THR A 370 -7.69 -27.18 11.21
C THR A 370 -7.62 -28.52 11.92
N ILE A 371 -7.21 -28.54 13.20
CA ILE A 371 -7.12 -29.77 13.99
C ILE A 371 -8.51 -30.39 14.22
N ILE A 372 -9.50 -29.58 14.62
CA ILE A 372 -10.87 -30.06 14.89
C ILE A 372 -11.51 -30.65 13.63
N LEU A 373 -11.43 -29.96 12.49
CA LEU A 373 -12.01 -30.45 11.25
C LEU A 373 -11.29 -31.70 10.73
N SER A 374 -9.96 -31.76 10.87
CA SER A 374 -9.17 -32.94 10.48
C SER A 374 -9.58 -34.16 11.28
N ILE A 375 -9.72 -34.01 12.60
CA ILE A 375 -10.17 -35.09 13.49
C ILE A 375 -11.59 -35.51 13.15
N LEU A 376 -12.50 -34.56 12.91
CA LEU A 376 -13.90 -34.86 12.60
C LEU A 376 -14.06 -35.66 11.31
N ILE A 377 -13.38 -35.26 10.24
CA ILE A 377 -13.40 -36.00 8.97
C ILE A 377 -12.74 -37.37 9.16
N SER A 378 -11.62 -37.45 9.87
CA SER A 378 -10.93 -38.73 10.10
C SER A 378 -11.72 -39.70 10.98
N LEU A 379 -12.51 -39.19 11.93
CA LEU A 379 -13.40 -40.00 12.75
C LEU A 379 -14.56 -40.58 11.93
N LEU A 380 -15.03 -39.85 10.92
CA LEU A 380 -16.10 -40.32 10.04
C LEU A 380 -15.64 -41.49 9.16
N TYR A 381 -14.37 -41.49 8.75
CA TYR A 381 -13.72 -42.54 7.96
C TYR A 381 -12.71 -43.35 8.78
N TYR A 382 -12.98 -43.57 10.06
CA TYR A 382 -12.01 -44.20 10.97
C TYR A 382 -11.73 -45.65 10.55
N GLN A 383 -10.45 -45.97 10.31
CA GLN A 383 -9.95 -47.30 9.94
C GLN A 383 -10.73 -47.97 8.79
N LEU A 384 -10.57 -47.44 7.59
CA LEU A 384 -11.14 -48.03 6.39
C LEU A 384 -10.52 -49.43 6.11
N PRO A 385 -11.33 -50.44 5.73
CA PRO A 385 -10.83 -51.77 5.37
C PRO A 385 -9.99 -51.72 4.09
N ASP A 386 -8.89 -52.45 4.03
CA ASP A 386 -7.93 -52.43 2.91
C ASP A 386 -8.34 -53.27 1.68
N GLY A 387 -9.55 -53.85 1.71
CA GLY A 387 -10.12 -54.63 0.61
C GLY A 387 -9.59 -56.07 0.50
N GLN A 388 -8.70 -56.53 1.39
CA GLN A 388 -8.18 -57.91 1.36
C GLN A 388 -9.25 -58.95 1.70
N ASP A 389 -10.14 -58.62 2.65
CA ASP A 389 -11.20 -59.53 3.11
C ASP A 389 -12.41 -59.57 2.17
N ASP A 390 -12.72 -58.48 1.45
CA ASP A 390 -13.85 -58.38 0.52
C ASP A 390 -13.54 -57.49 -0.71
N PRO A 391 -12.82 -58.03 -1.72
CA PRO A 391 -12.36 -57.29 -2.89
C PRO A 391 -13.44 -56.61 -3.75
N ASN A 392 -14.69 -57.12 -3.73
CA ASN A 392 -15.77 -56.62 -4.59
C ASN A 392 -16.68 -55.60 -3.88
N ASN A 393 -16.29 -55.14 -2.69
CA ASN A 393 -17.10 -54.24 -1.89
C ASN A 393 -17.10 -52.82 -2.44
N ILE A 394 -18.08 -52.53 -3.30
CA ILE A 394 -18.25 -51.21 -3.95
C ILE A 394 -18.40 -50.08 -2.92
N GLN A 395 -19.01 -50.37 -1.76
CA GLN A 395 -19.20 -49.36 -0.71
C GLN A 395 -17.87 -48.91 -0.12
N GLN A 396 -16.94 -49.84 0.14
CA GLN A 396 -15.60 -49.50 0.63
C GLN A 396 -14.83 -48.65 -0.37
N ILE A 397 -14.90 -48.99 -1.66
CA ILE A 397 -14.28 -48.19 -2.75
C ILE A 397 -14.84 -46.76 -2.77
N GLN A 398 -16.16 -46.61 -2.59
CA GLN A 398 -16.83 -45.31 -2.51
C GLN A 398 -16.43 -44.52 -1.25
N ASP A 399 -16.23 -45.18 -0.12
CA ASP A 399 -15.80 -44.54 1.13
C ASP A 399 -14.38 -43.96 1.01
N PHE A 400 -13.42 -44.69 0.41
CA PHE A 400 -12.08 -44.17 0.11
C PHE A 400 -12.13 -42.99 -0.85
N ALA A 401 -12.84 -43.14 -1.97
CA ALA A 401 -12.99 -42.08 -2.96
C ALA A 401 -13.64 -40.83 -2.35
N GLY A 402 -14.67 -41.00 -1.53
CA GLY A 402 -15.35 -39.94 -0.80
C GLY A 402 -14.42 -39.20 0.17
N PHE A 403 -13.62 -39.95 0.95
CA PHE A 403 -12.63 -39.36 1.86
C PHE A 403 -11.57 -38.54 1.11
N LEU A 404 -10.89 -39.13 0.12
CA LEU A 404 -9.79 -38.49 -0.62
C LEU A 404 -10.28 -37.24 -1.37
N PHE A 405 -11.51 -37.29 -1.88
CA PHE A 405 -12.16 -36.17 -2.53
C PHE A 405 -12.51 -35.04 -1.54
N ILE A 406 -13.24 -35.34 -0.46
CA ILE A 406 -13.59 -34.35 0.57
C ILE A 406 -12.32 -33.71 1.13
N GLN A 407 -11.27 -34.49 1.29
CA GLN A 407 -10.01 -33.98 1.80
C GLN A 407 -9.32 -33.02 0.83
N THR A 408 -9.34 -33.32 -0.46
CA THR A 408 -8.89 -32.40 -1.51
C THR A 408 -9.67 -31.08 -1.43
N VAL A 409 -10.99 -31.14 -1.25
CA VAL A 409 -11.84 -29.95 -1.13
C VAL A 409 -11.46 -29.10 0.08
N VAL A 410 -11.28 -29.73 1.24
CA VAL A 410 -10.90 -29.05 2.48
C VAL A 410 -9.56 -28.34 2.35
N PHE A 411 -8.55 -28.98 1.74
CA PHE A 411 -7.25 -28.36 1.54
C PHE A 411 -7.30 -27.09 0.66
N VAL A 412 -8.05 -27.14 -0.44
CA VAL A 412 -8.25 -25.97 -1.31
C VAL A 412 -8.95 -24.86 -0.54
N MET A 413 -10.08 -25.16 0.13
CA MET A 413 -10.88 -24.16 0.84
C MET A 413 -10.12 -23.50 1.99
N MET A 414 -9.41 -24.28 2.80
CA MET A 414 -8.66 -23.77 3.96
C MET A 414 -7.48 -22.89 3.55
N SER A 415 -6.87 -23.17 2.39
CA SER A 415 -5.77 -22.36 1.85
C SER A 415 -6.28 -21.09 1.16
N MET A 416 -7.49 -21.11 0.61
CA MET A 416 -8.08 -20.02 -0.17
C MET A 416 -8.76 -18.94 0.70
N LEU A 417 -9.59 -19.35 1.67
CA LEU A 417 -10.44 -18.45 2.45
C LEU A 417 -9.67 -17.33 3.19
N PRO A 418 -8.52 -17.61 3.86
CA PRO A 418 -7.75 -16.56 4.54
C PRO A 418 -7.31 -15.43 3.60
N VAL A 419 -6.90 -15.80 2.39
CA VAL A 419 -6.28 -14.89 1.44
C VAL A 419 -7.31 -14.01 0.75
N ILE A 420 -8.50 -14.55 0.47
CA ILE A 420 -9.65 -13.80 -0.05
C ILE A 420 -10.04 -12.65 0.88
N LEU A 421 -9.89 -12.85 2.19
CA LEU A 421 -10.28 -11.85 3.18
C LEU A 421 -9.18 -10.79 3.41
N THR A 422 -7.90 -11.17 3.32
CA THR A 422 -6.78 -10.25 3.63
C THR A 422 -6.25 -9.53 2.41
N PHE A 423 -6.14 -10.19 1.26
CA PHE A 423 -5.52 -9.63 0.07
C PHE A 423 -6.19 -8.34 -0.43
N PRO A 424 -7.54 -8.23 -0.53
CA PRO A 424 -8.17 -6.98 -0.97
C PRO A 424 -7.90 -5.79 -0.03
N GLN A 425 -7.67 -6.04 1.27
CA GLN A 425 -7.33 -5.02 2.26
C GLN A 425 -5.88 -4.55 2.06
N GLU A 426 -4.95 -5.49 1.92
CA GLU A 426 -3.53 -5.22 1.68
C GLU A 426 -3.28 -4.53 0.33
N ARG A 427 -4.13 -4.83 -0.67
CA ARG A 427 -4.09 -4.22 -2.02
C ARG A 427 -4.07 -2.70 -1.96
N GLY A 428 -4.82 -2.10 -1.03
CA GLY A 428 -4.91 -0.64 -0.89
C GLY A 428 -3.63 0.02 -0.35
N VAL A 429 -2.82 -0.73 0.42
CA VAL A 429 -1.50 -0.31 0.90
C VAL A 429 -0.47 -0.50 -0.21
N PHE A 430 -0.50 -1.67 -0.85
CA PHE A 430 0.35 -2.00 -1.99
C PHE A 430 0.26 -0.94 -3.12
N LEU A 431 -0.96 -0.55 -3.53
CA LEU A 431 -1.16 0.46 -4.57
C LEU A 431 -0.63 1.85 -4.15
N LYS A 432 -0.61 2.15 -2.84
CA LYS A 432 -0.02 3.40 -2.34
C LYS A 432 1.50 3.34 -2.44
N GLU A 433 2.12 2.26 -1.97
CA GLU A 433 3.59 2.10 -1.95
C GLU A 433 4.17 2.01 -3.36
N GLU A 434 3.45 1.36 -4.29
CA GLU A 434 3.79 1.34 -5.72
C GLU A 434 3.70 2.74 -6.36
N ASN A 435 2.66 3.52 -6.04
CA ASN A 435 2.54 4.92 -6.48
C ASN A 435 3.66 5.81 -5.94
N SER A 436 4.17 5.51 -4.74
CA SER A 436 5.36 6.15 -4.16
C SER A 436 6.68 5.57 -4.69
N LYS A 437 6.63 4.73 -5.74
CA LYS A 437 7.76 4.05 -6.41
C LYS A 437 8.64 3.24 -5.44
N MET A 438 8.06 2.71 -4.35
CA MET A 438 8.83 1.96 -3.35
C MET A 438 9.26 0.57 -3.85
N TYR A 439 8.40 -0.14 -4.58
CA TYR A 439 8.72 -1.41 -5.20
C TYR A 439 7.77 -1.73 -6.36
N THR A 440 8.15 -2.68 -7.21
CA THR A 440 7.34 -3.10 -8.37
C THR A 440 6.30 -4.16 -7.99
N ILE A 441 5.28 -4.30 -8.83
CA ILE A 441 4.23 -5.33 -8.69
C ILE A 441 4.87 -6.74 -8.60
N GLY A 442 5.90 -7.01 -9.40
CA GLY A 442 6.59 -8.30 -9.40
C GLY A 442 7.31 -8.59 -8.09
N ALA A 443 8.03 -7.61 -7.54
CA ALA A 443 8.74 -7.74 -6.26
C ALA A 443 7.77 -8.06 -5.10
N TYR A 444 6.60 -7.41 -5.10
CA TYR A 444 5.56 -7.69 -4.10
C TYR A 444 5.00 -9.12 -4.19
N PHE A 445 4.66 -9.60 -5.38
CA PHE A 445 4.13 -10.96 -5.55
C PHE A 445 5.15 -12.04 -5.13
N VAL A 446 6.43 -11.85 -5.46
CA VAL A 446 7.51 -12.77 -5.04
C VAL A 446 7.66 -12.75 -3.52
N GLY A 447 7.77 -11.56 -2.92
CA GLY A 447 7.90 -11.40 -1.47
C GLY A 447 6.73 -12.01 -0.70
N ARG A 448 5.48 -11.76 -1.16
CA ARG A 448 4.28 -12.35 -0.57
C ARG A 448 4.29 -13.87 -0.64
N THR A 449 4.64 -14.43 -1.80
CA THR A 449 4.69 -15.89 -2.00
C THR A 449 5.66 -16.54 -1.01
N ILE A 450 6.85 -15.94 -0.83
CA ILE A 450 7.86 -16.46 0.11
C ILE A 450 7.34 -16.46 1.56
N ILE A 451 6.63 -15.40 1.97
CA ILE A 451 6.06 -15.30 3.32
C ILE A 451 4.95 -16.34 3.55
N GLU A 452 4.22 -16.73 2.51
CA GLU A 452 3.11 -17.70 2.62
C GLU A 452 3.59 -19.16 2.68
N ILE A 453 4.76 -19.49 2.09
CA ILE A 453 5.31 -20.86 2.00
C ILE A 453 5.33 -21.59 3.36
N PRO A 454 5.85 -21.03 4.47
CA PRO A 454 5.90 -21.74 5.75
C PRO A 454 4.51 -22.16 6.24
N PHE A 455 3.50 -21.30 6.06
CA PHE A 455 2.12 -21.59 6.47
C PHE A 455 1.48 -22.65 5.57
N LEU A 456 1.76 -22.61 4.27
CA LEU A 456 1.27 -23.60 3.30
C LEU A 456 1.93 -24.98 3.44
N ILE A 457 3.00 -25.11 4.22
CA ILE A 457 3.66 -26.39 4.49
C ILE A 457 3.28 -26.92 5.87
N VAL A 458 3.37 -26.09 6.92
CA VAL A 458 3.20 -26.54 8.31
C VAL A 458 1.78 -27.05 8.59
N PHE A 459 0.74 -26.34 8.13
CA PHE A 459 -0.65 -26.76 8.40
C PHE A 459 -1.00 -28.07 7.67
N PRO A 460 -0.66 -28.25 6.38
CA PRO A 460 -0.85 -29.54 5.72
C PRO A 460 -0.08 -30.70 6.30
N ILE A 461 1.12 -30.48 6.86
CA ILE A 461 1.85 -31.54 7.57
C ILE A 461 1.03 -32.05 8.77
N ILE A 462 0.58 -31.14 9.64
CA ILE A 462 -0.18 -31.51 10.85
C ILE A 462 -1.45 -32.26 10.47
N GLN A 463 -2.21 -31.72 9.50
CA GLN A 463 -3.45 -32.33 9.04
C GLN A 463 -3.23 -33.69 8.37
N SER A 464 -2.21 -33.81 7.50
CA SER A 464 -1.92 -35.06 6.79
C SER A 464 -1.49 -36.17 7.74
N ILE A 465 -0.70 -35.86 8.77
CA ILE A 465 -0.32 -36.84 9.80
C ILE A 465 -1.57 -37.37 10.51
N ILE A 466 -2.45 -36.48 11.00
CA ILE A 466 -3.66 -36.88 11.73
C ILE A 466 -4.52 -37.80 10.85
N GLN A 467 -4.80 -37.36 9.62
CA GLN A 467 -5.72 -38.05 8.72
C GLN A 467 -5.19 -39.38 8.21
N PHE A 468 -3.93 -39.42 7.78
CA PHE A 468 -3.33 -40.61 7.20
C PHE A 468 -3.39 -41.80 8.17
N TYR A 469 -3.04 -41.57 9.43
CA TYR A 469 -3.03 -42.63 10.45
C TYR A 469 -4.42 -42.93 11.03
N MET A 470 -5.30 -41.93 11.20
CA MET A 470 -6.65 -42.17 11.75
C MET A 470 -7.58 -42.87 10.77
N VAL A 471 -7.48 -42.57 9.47
CA VAL A 471 -8.30 -43.20 8.44
C VAL A 471 -7.81 -44.60 8.10
N GLY A 472 -6.53 -44.90 8.37
CA GLY A 472 -5.97 -46.22 8.09
C GLY A 472 -5.55 -46.41 6.64
N LEU A 473 -5.10 -45.34 5.97
CA LEU A 473 -4.51 -45.43 4.63
C LEU A 473 -3.28 -46.35 4.62
N THR A 474 -2.90 -46.83 3.43
CA THR A 474 -1.81 -47.81 3.27
C THR A 474 -0.50 -47.31 3.89
N GLN A 475 -0.07 -47.93 4.99
CA GLN A 475 0.96 -47.42 5.91
C GLN A 475 2.41 -47.63 5.43
N THR A 476 2.70 -47.27 4.18
CA THR A 476 4.06 -47.28 3.63
C THR A 476 4.63 -45.85 3.60
N ALA A 477 5.90 -45.69 3.99
CA ALA A 477 6.56 -44.38 4.01
C ALA A 477 6.47 -43.63 2.66
N GLY A 478 6.63 -44.35 1.54
CA GLY A 478 6.51 -43.78 0.20
C GLY A 478 5.12 -43.21 -0.11
N ILE A 479 4.05 -43.90 0.30
CA ILE A 479 2.66 -43.48 0.11
C ILE A 479 2.35 -42.26 1.00
N PHE A 480 2.84 -42.25 2.24
CA PHE A 480 2.69 -41.09 3.13
C PHE A 480 3.33 -39.81 2.56
N PHE A 481 4.59 -39.88 2.10
CA PHE A 481 5.26 -38.70 1.57
C PHE A 481 4.63 -38.21 0.25
N LYS A 482 4.17 -39.12 -0.60
CA LYS A 482 3.42 -38.77 -1.81
C LYS A 482 2.05 -38.13 -1.47
N TYR A 483 1.35 -38.64 -0.45
CA TYR A 483 0.10 -38.08 0.07
C TYR A 483 0.31 -36.64 0.58
N LEU A 484 1.34 -36.44 1.41
CA LEU A 484 1.72 -35.13 1.93
C LEU A 484 2.08 -34.14 0.82
N LEU A 485 2.89 -34.58 -0.16
CA LEU A 485 3.32 -33.73 -1.27
C LEU A 485 2.13 -33.25 -2.12
N ALA A 486 1.20 -34.15 -2.45
CA ALA A 486 -0.01 -33.80 -3.19
C ALA A 486 -0.85 -32.76 -2.42
N ASN A 487 -1.03 -32.94 -1.11
CA ASN A 487 -1.76 -32.00 -0.26
C ASN A 487 -1.13 -30.60 -0.19
N ILE A 488 0.20 -30.54 -0.15
CA ILE A 488 0.93 -29.26 -0.21
C ILE A 488 0.66 -28.54 -1.54
N PHE A 489 0.75 -29.25 -2.68
CA PHE A 489 0.47 -28.65 -4.00
C PHE A 489 -0.98 -28.21 -4.18
N ILE A 490 -1.94 -28.98 -3.66
CA ILE A 490 -3.35 -28.60 -3.60
C ILE A 490 -3.52 -27.31 -2.79
N GLY A 491 -2.83 -27.19 -1.64
CA GLY A 491 -2.81 -25.98 -0.82
C GLY A 491 -2.26 -24.75 -1.53
N PHE A 492 -1.12 -24.90 -2.25
CA PHE A 492 -0.56 -23.83 -3.08
C PHE A 492 -1.53 -23.34 -4.17
N CYS A 493 -2.25 -24.28 -4.82
CA CYS A 493 -3.28 -23.95 -5.80
C CYS A 493 -4.42 -23.15 -5.17
N GLY A 494 -4.99 -23.64 -4.06
CA GLY A 494 -6.08 -22.96 -3.36
C GLY A 494 -5.70 -21.56 -2.89
N ASN A 495 -4.50 -21.40 -2.35
CA ASN A 495 -3.96 -20.09 -1.97
C ASN A 495 -3.88 -19.12 -3.17
N SER A 496 -3.32 -19.56 -4.30
CA SER A 496 -3.16 -18.70 -5.49
C SER A 496 -4.48 -18.35 -6.16
N MET A 497 -5.43 -19.28 -6.15
CA MET A 497 -6.80 -19.03 -6.57
C MET A 497 -7.47 -17.98 -5.68
N GLY A 498 -7.18 -17.97 -4.38
CA GLY A 498 -7.67 -16.96 -3.44
C GLY A 498 -7.14 -15.56 -3.75
N ILE A 499 -5.87 -15.44 -4.16
CA ILE A 499 -5.29 -14.17 -4.60
C ILE A 499 -5.89 -13.71 -5.93
N LEU A 500 -6.13 -14.62 -6.86
CA LEU A 500 -6.81 -14.30 -8.11
C LEU A 500 -8.17 -13.68 -7.83
N ILE A 501 -9.01 -14.32 -7.01
CA ILE A 501 -10.33 -13.81 -6.63
C ILE A 501 -10.18 -12.46 -5.89
N GLY A 502 -9.26 -12.36 -4.94
CA GLY A 502 -8.98 -11.12 -4.21
C GLY A 502 -8.43 -9.97 -5.09
N SER A 503 -7.84 -10.29 -6.24
CA SER A 503 -7.38 -9.29 -7.22
C SER A 503 -8.53 -8.78 -8.10
N LEU A 504 -9.49 -9.66 -8.44
CA LEU A 504 -10.66 -9.32 -9.24
C LEU A 504 -11.68 -8.47 -8.47
N PHE A 505 -11.85 -8.73 -7.17
CA PHE A 505 -12.87 -8.06 -6.34
C PHE A 505 -12.22 -7.15 -5.29
N SER A 506 -12.63 -5.88 -5.26
CA SER A 506 -12.07 -4.87 -4.34
C SER A 506 -12.58 -4.95 -2.90
N ASP A 507 -13.75 -5.57 -2.69
CA ASP A 507 -14.36 -5.72 -1.37
C ASP A 507 -14.24 -7.19 -0.93
N PRO A 508 -13.62 -7.49 0.23
CA PRO A 508 -13.54 -8.84 0.79
C PRO A 508 -14.90 -9.55 0.89
N LYS A 509 -15.98 -8.81 1.15
CA LYS A 509 -17.34 -9.37 1.25
C LYS A 509 -17.80 -9.89 -0.11
N ILE A 510 -17.61 -9.10 -1.17
CA ILE A 510 -17.94 -9.51 -2.54
C ILE A 510 -17.05 -10.69 -2.95
N ALA A 511 -15.75 -10.63 -2.66
CA ALA A 511 -14.80 -11.70 -2.95
C ALA A 511 -15.22 -13.03 -2.28
N SER A 512 -15.64 -12.99 -1.00
CA SER A 512 -16.14 -14.16 -0.28
C SER A 512 -17.48 -14.69 -0.80
N ALA A 513 -18.36 -13.81 -1.30
CA ALA A 513 -19.63 -14.22 -1.90
C ALA A 513 -19.45 -14.90 -3.27
N MET A 514 -18.38 -14.56 -4.00
CA MET A 514 -18.05 -15.16 -5.30
C MET A 514 -17.31 -16.49 -5.18
N MET A 515 -16.73 -16.80 -4.02
CA MET A 515 -15.99 -18.04 -3.78
C MET A 515 -16.83 -19.31 -4.09
N PRO A 516 -18.06 -19.50 -3.55
CA PRO A 516 -18.86 -20.67 -3.84
C PRO A 516 -19.25 -20.79 -5.32
N LEU A 517 -19.49 -19.66 -5.99
CA LEU A 517 -19.84 -19.61 -7.41
C LEU A 517 -18.72 -20.17 -8.30
N ILE A 518 -17.46 -19.99 -7.90
CA ILE A 518 -16.30 -20.49 -8.65
C ILE A 518 -15.93 -21.91 -8.20
N MET A 519 -16.00 -22.20 -6.91
CA MET A 519 -15.62 -23.51 -6.35
C MET A 519 -16.59 -24.62 -6.76
N LEU A 520 -17.90 -24.40 -6.64
CA LEU A 520 -18.89 -25.46 -6.82
C LEU A 520 -18.83 -26.06 -8.23
N PRO A 521 -18.79 -25.29 -9.34
CA PRO A 521 -18.65 -25.87 -10.67
C PRO A 521 -17.36 -26.69 -10.80
N LEU A 522 -16.20 -26.15 -10.39
CA LEU A 522 -14.92 -26.85 -10.50
C LEU A 522 -14.87 -28.14 -9.68
N MET A 523 -15.55 -28.15 -8.53
CA MET A 523 -15.68 -29.30 -7.66
C MET A 523 -16.47 -30.44 -8.33
N GLN A 524 -17.50 -30.12 -9.12
CA GLN A 524 -18.29 -31.13 -9.84
C GLN A 524 -17.48 -31.81 -10.95
N PHE A 525 -16.52 -31.11 -11.55
CA PHE A 525 -15.62 -31.67 -12.58
C PHE A 525 -14.38 -32.37 -12.00
N SER A 526 -14.44 -32.84 -10.76
CA SER A 526 -13.33 -33.54 -10.10
C SER A 526 -13.14 -34.99 -10.53
N GLY A 527 -14.14 -35.59 -11.20
CA GLY A 527 -14.15 -37.01 -11.58
C GLY A 527 -15.00 -37.89 -10.66
N LEU A 528 -15.47 -37.39 -9.51
CA LEU A 528 -16.32 -38.16 -8.59
C LEU A 528 -17.82 -38.10 -8.92
N PHE A 529 -18.35 -36.93 -9.32
CA PHE A 529 -19.80 -36.69 -9.42
C PHE A 529 -20.41 -36.90 -10.81
N GLY A 530 -19.60 -36.92 -11.86
CA GLY A 530 -20.05 -37.11 -13.23
C GLY A 530 -18.98 -37.78 -14.07
N ASN A 531 -19.36 -38.81 -14.82
CA ASN A 531 -18.47 -39.51 -15.73
C ASN A 531 -18.20 -38.61 -16.95
N ARG A 532 -16.92 -38.53 -17.35
CA ARG A 532 -16.47 -37.72 -18.48
C ARG A 532 -17.18 -38.06 -19.78
N ASN A 533 -17.48 -39.34 -19.97
CA ASN A 533 -18.09 -39.85 -21.20
C ASN A 533 -19.58 -39.47 -21.33
N ASP A 534 -20.23 -39.07 -20.22
CA ASP A 534 -21.65 -38.71 -20.18
C ASP A 534 -21.85 -37.18 -20.26
N MET A 535 -20.77 -36.38 -20.25
CA MET A 535 -20.84 -34.93 -20.27
C MET A 535 -20.93 -34.35 -21.69
N TRP A 536 -21.63 -33.23 -21.84
CA TRP A 536 -21.64 -32.49 -23.11
C TRP A 536 -20.24 -31.92 -23.41
N ASP A 537 -19.73 -32.21 -24.62
CA ASP A 537 -18.40 -31.80 -25.09
C ASP A 537 -18.10 -30.30 -24.90
N GLY A 538 -19.11 -29.43 -24.97
CA GLY A 538 -18.96 -27.99 -24.77
C GLY A 538 -18.55 -27.55 -23.36
N LEU A 539 -18.75 -28.39 -22.34
CA LEU A 539 -18.35 -28.15 -20.94
C LEU A 539 -17.10 -28.94 -20.53
N SER A 540 -16.66 -29.89 -21.36
CA SER A 540 -15.51 -30.75 -21.07
C SER A 540 -14.26 -29.95 -20.70
N TRP A 541 -13.99 -28.82 -21.35
CA TRP A 541 -12.78 -28.04 -21.11
C TRP A 541 -12.66 -27.45 -19.69
N ILE A 542 -13.78 -27.25 -18.97
CA ILE A 542 -13.79 -26.70 -17.60
C ILE A 542 -13.11 -27.68 -16.63
N GLU A 543 -13.16 -28.97 -16.92
CA GLU A 543 -12.51 -30.01 -16.11
C GLU A 543 -11.01 -29.78 -15.97
N TYR A 544 -10.37 -29.22 -17.00
CA TYR A 544 -8.93 -28.98 -17.01
C TYR A 544 -8.51 -27.77 -16.16
N LEU A 545 -9.46 -26.92 -15.78
CA LEU A 545 -9.23 -25.81 -14.87
C LEU A 545 -9.43 -26.21 -13.40
N SER A 546 -9.90 -27.44 -13.12
CA SER A 546 -10.22 -27.86 -11.76
C SER A 546 -8.98 -28.34 -11.02
N PRO A 547 -8.51 -27.65 -9.96
CA PRO A 547 -7.48 -28.19 -9.08
C PRO A 547 -7.99 -29.39 -8.27
N PHE A 548 -9.31 -29.54 -8.12
CA PHE A 548 -9.92 -30.69 -7.44
C PHE A 548 -9.76 -31.97 -8.24
N LYS A 549 -9.84 -31.89 -9.58
CA LYS A 549 -9.62 -33.04 -10.47
C LYS A 549 -8.22 -33.60 -10.29
N TYR A 550 -7.20 -32.76 -10.43
CA TYR A 550 -5.81 -33.18 -10.32
C TYR A 550 -5.44 -33.59 -8.89
N GLY A 551 -5.98 -32.92 -7.88
CA GLY A 551 -5.80 -33.30 -6.48
C GLY A 551 -6.37 -34.69 -6.19
N PHE A 552 -7.62 -34.94 -6.61
CA PHE A 552 -8.29 -36.22 -6.43
C PHE A 552 -7.61 -37.35 -7.20
N ASP A 553 -7.26 -37.13 -8.48
CA ASP A 553 -6.56 -38.10 -9.31
C ASP A 553 -5.19 -38.49 -8.72
N ALA A 554 -4.41 -37.52 -8.22
CA ALA A 554 -3.13 -37.80 -7.55
C ALA A 554 -3.33 -38.63 -6.28
N GLN A 555 -4.33 -38.30 -5.47
CA GLN A 555 -4.64 -39.01 -4.23
C GLN A 555 -5.04 -40.47 -4.50
N MET A 556 -5.93 -40.71 -5.47
CA MET A 556 -6.38 -42.05 -5.87
C MET A 556 -5.23 -42.91 -6.44
N HIS A 557 -4.40 -42.35 -7.31
CA HIS A 557 -3.22 -43.04 -7.84
C HIS A 557 -2.12 -43.26 -6.80
N ASN A 558 -2.15 -42.54 -5.68
CA ASN A 558 -1.21 -42.77 -4.60
C ASN A 558 -1.64 -43.93 -3.71
N GLU A 559 -2.93 -43.98 -3.35
CA GLU A 559 -3.49 -45.00 -2.46
C GLU A 559 -3.56 -46.36 -3.17
N PHE A 560 -4.07 -46.39 -4.40
CA PHE A 560 -4.39 -47.65 -5.10
C PHE A 560 -3.29 -48.14 -6.06
N GLN A 561 -1.99 -47.88 -5.76
CA GLN A 561 -0.87 -48.40 -6.58
C GLN A 561 -0.83 -49.94 -6.60
N GLU A 562 -1.15 -50.56 -5.46
CA GLU A 562 -1.23 -52.01 -5.28
C GLU A 562 -2.58 -52.34 -4.65
N SER A 563 -3.66 -52.19 -5.43
CA SER A 563 -5.04 -52.38 -4.96
C SER A 563 -5.46 -53.84 -4.95
N TYR A 564 -6.12 -54.26 -3.86
CA TYR A 564 -6.77 -55.57 -3.74
C TYR A 564 -8.22 -55.55 -4.26
N PHE A 565 -8.80 -54.37 -4.52
CA PHE A 565 -10.19 -54.21 -4.96
C PHE A 565 -10.40 -54.56 -6.44
N GLN A 566 -11.56 -55.16 -6.76
CA GLN A 566 -12.02 -55.43 -8.12
C GLN A 566 -13.45 -54.87 -8.36
N PRO A 567 -13.66 -54.05 -9.41
CA PRO A 567 -12.67 -53.50 -10.34
C PRO A 567 -11.71 -52.52 -9.65
N ASN A 568 -10.54 -52.29 -10.27
CA ASN A 568 -9.56 -51.34 -9.73
C ASN A 568 -10.21 -49.95 -9.59
N PRO A 569 -10.16 -49.30 -8.41
CA PRO A 569 -10.74 -47.98 -8.21
C PRO A 569 -10.29 -46.92 -9.22
N ILE A 570 -9.04 -46.99 -9.71
CA ILE A 570 -8.52 -46.06 -10.73
C ILE A 570 -9.30 -46.19 -12.05
N GLU A 571 -9.58 -47.42 -12.48
CA GLU A 571 -10.34 -47.72 -13.69
C GLU A 571 -11.84 -47.43 -13.50
N ALA A 572 -12.38 -47.72 -12.31
CA ALA A 572 -13.79 -47.50 -11.99
C ALA A 572 -14.20 -46.02 -12.07
N PHE A 573 -13.27 -45.10 -11.76
CA PHE A 573 -13.49 -43.65 -11.84
C PHE A 573 -12.91 -43.00 -13.12
N ASP A 574 -12.41 -43.79 -14.09
CA ASP A 574 -11.81 -43.31 -15.35
C ASP A 574 -10.66 -42.30 -15.16
N LEU A 575 -9.80 -42.56 -14.16
CA LEU A 575 -8.71 -41.68 -13.75
C LEU A 575 -7.44 -41.99 -14.56
N ASN A 576 -7.21 -41.22 -15.64
CA ASN A 576 -6.17 -41.52 -16.64
C ASN A 576 -4.90 -40.65 -16.57
N ILE A 577 -4.77 -39.73 -15.61
CA ILE A 577 -3.68 -38.73 -15.63
C ILE A 577 -2.41 -39.28 -14.97
N GLY A 578 -2.56 -39.87 -13.79
CA GLY A 578 -1.46 -40.43 -13.02
C GLY A 578 -0.83 -39.43 -12.05
N TYR A 579 -0.26 -39.97 -10.97
CA TYR A 579 0.22 -39.19 -9.81
C TYR A 579 1.13 -38.01 -10.18
N TRP A 580 2.23 -38.26 -10.90
CA TRP A 580 3.24 -37.23 -11.16
C TRP A 580 2.76 -36.16 -12.14
N TRP A 581 1.97 -36.55 -13.14
CA TRP A 581 1.35 -35.61 -14.08
C TRP A 581 0.33 -34.72 -13.37
N SER A 582 -0.48 -35.29 -12.50
CA SER A 582 -1.41 -34.54 -11.65
C SER A 582 -0.68 -33.53 -10.76
N CYS A 583 0.45 -33.91 -10.14
CA CYS A 583 1.31 -32.98 -9.40
C CYS A 583 1.87 -31.84 -10.28
N ILE A 584 2.35 -32.14 -11.48
CA ILE A 584 2.85 -31.12 -12.42
C ILE A 584 1.74 -30.15 -12.83
N LEU A 585 0.55 -30.66 -13.12
CA LEU A 585 -0.62 -29.86 -13.50
C LEU A 585 -1.07 -28.94 -12.35
N LEU A 586 -1.01 -29.41 -11.09
CA LEU A 586 -1.23 -28.56 -9.92
C LEU A 586 -0.20 -27.42 -9.85
N VAL A 587 1.10 -27.71 -10.04
CA VAL A 587 2.13 -26.66 -10.04
C VAL A 587 1.91 -25.65 -11.18
N LEU A 588 1.52 -26.12 -12.37
CA LEU A 588 1.19 -25.23 -13.49
C LEU A 588 -0.04 -24.36 -13.20
N MET A 589 -1.08 -24.91 -12.56
CA MET A 589 -2.26 -24.14 -12.12
C MET A 589 -1.90 -23.09 -11.07
N PHE A 590 -1.05 -23.44 -10.10
CA PHE A 590 -0.50 -22.49 -9.14
C PHE A 590 0.16 -21.29 -9.84
N ILE A 591 1.05 -21.56 -10.81
CA ILE A 591 1.73 -20.51 -11.58
C ILE A 591 0.73 -19.69 -12.41
N LEU A 592 -0.21 -20.35 -13.07
CA LEU A 592 -1.22 -19.72 -13.91
C LEU A 592 -2.09 -18.73 -13.11
N TYR A 593 -2.63 -19.14 -11.96
CA TYR A 593 -3.45 -18.28 -11.12
C TYR A 593 -2.67 -17.07 -10.60
N ARG A 594 -1.40 -17.26 -10.24
CA ARG A 594 -0.50 -16.16 -9.85
C ARG A 594 -0.24 -15.20 -11.01
N PHE A 595 -0.01 -15.73 -12.21
CA PHE A 595 0.23 -14.92 -13.40
C PHE A 595 -1.00 -14.10 -13.80
N ILE A 596 -2.19 -14.70 -13.82
CA ILE A 596 -3.43 -13.98 -14.13
C ILE A 596 -3.68 -12.87 -13.09
N SER A 597 -3.43 -13.15 -11.81
CA SER A 597 -3.54 -12.15 -10.75
C SER A 597 -2.55 -10.99 -10.94
N PHE A 598 -1.31 -11.30 -11.31
CA PHE A 598 -0.30 -10.29 -11.65
C PHE A 598 -0.73 -9.39 -12.83
N VAL A 599 -1.28 -9.98 -13.90
CA VAL A 599 -1.82 -9.24 -15.04
C VAL A 599 -3.01 -8.37 -14.63
N SER A 600 -3.95 -8.92 -13.86
CA SER A 600 -5.10 -8.18 -13.32
C SER A 600 -4.66 -6.94 -12.54
N MET A 601 -3.62 -7.07 -11.72
CA MET A 601 -3.06 -5.96 -10.95
C MET A 601 -2.35 -4.92 -11.82
N ASN A 602 -1.62 -5.34 -12.86
CA ASN A 602 -1.02 -4.40 -13.82
C ASN A 602 -2.09 -3.61 -14.61
N LEU A 603 -3.19 -4.26 -15.00
CA LEU A 603 -4.31 -3.58 -15.67
C LEU A 603 -5.00 -2.59 -14.73
N LEU A 604 -5.16 -2.94 -13.45
CA LEU A 604 -5.72 -2.05 -12.44
C LEU A 604 -4.85 -0.79 -12.25
N LYS A 605 -3.51 -0.96 -12.24
CA LYS A 605 -2.56 0.15 -12.20
C LYS A 605 -2.81 1.15 -13.34
N SER A 606 -2.93 0.69 -14.58
CA SER A 606 -3.16 1.57 -15.74
C SER A 606 -4.50 2.30 -15.75
N ARG A 607 -5.47 1.89 -14.91
CA ARG A 607 -6.78 2.56 -14.78
C ARG A 607 -6.82 3.58 -13.65
N LEU A 608 -5.92 3.46 -12.68
CA LEU A 608 -5.83 4.35 -11.50
C LEU A 608 -4.81 5.48 -11.70
N GLN A 609 -3.81 5.27 -12.56
CA GLN A 609 -2.96 6.30 -13.16
C GLN A 609 -3.72 6.98 -14.30
#